data_AF-T1C5Q0-F1
#
_entry.id   AF-T1C5Q0-F1
#
_cell.length_a   1.000
_cell.length_b   1.000
_cell.length_c   1.000
_cell.angle_alpha   90.00
_cell.angle_beta   90.00
_cell.angle_gamma   90.00
#
_symmetry.space_group_name_H-M   'P 1'
#
loop_
_entity.id
_entity.type
_entity.pdbx_description
1 polymer ?
#
loop_
_entity_poly.entity_id
_entity_poly.type
_entity_poly.pdbx_seq_one_letter_code
_entity_poly.pdbx_strand_id
1 'polypeptide(L)'
;EHEITGITTVRTFHARVFQCALDAQVPIQSVALTYCRGGCAWDGATFRQGESFIGNFLRLLGEPPLQAEVHFLAPLTTPAENGRRAMADAARSAIAECLSRRA
;
A
#
# COMPACT_ATOMS: atom_id res chain seq x y z
N GLU A 1 11.84 -16.77 4.13
CA GLU A 1 10.71 -16.81 5.09
C GLU A 1 9.94 -15.50 4.94
N HIS A 2 8.70 -15.55 4.47
CA HIS A 2 7.88 -14.34 4.31
C HIS A 2 7.20 -14.07 5.65
N GLU A 3 7.80 -13.22 6.46
CA GLU A 3 7.15 -12.60 7.61
C GLU A 3 5.92 -11.84 7.08
N ILE A 4 4.71 -12.35 7.38
CA ILE A 4 3.46 -11.69 7.01
C ILE A 4 3.39 -10.43 7.83
N THR A 5 3.83 -9.33 7.22
CA THR A 5 3.78 -8.02 7.82
C THR A 5 2.32 -7.58 7.80
N GLY A 6 1.76 -7.22 8.96
CA GLY A 6 0.35 -6.86 9.09
C GLY A 6 -0.05 -5.76 8.10
N ILE A 7 -1.35 -5.60 7.84
CA ILE A 7 -1.89 -4.67 6.82
C ILE A 7 -1.45 -3.20 7.01
N THR A 8 -0.99 -2.84 8.21
CA THR A 8 -0.47 -1.51 8.55
C THR A 8 1.01 -1.32 8.21
N THR A 9 1.74 -2.40 7.86
CA THR A 9 3.16 -2.32 7.54
C THR A 9 3.41 -2.27 6.03
N VAL A 10 3.92 -1.13 5.58
CA VAL A 10 4.30 -0.92 4.18
C VAL A 10 5.68 -1.51 3.93
N ARG A 11 5.85 -2.27 2.84
CA ARG A 11 7.17 -2.80 2.42
C ARG A 11 7.97 -1.76 1.63
N THR A 12 9.22 -2.10 1.28
CA THR A 12 10.08 -1.23 0.47
C THR A 12 9.51 -1.05 -0.93
N PHE A 13 9.57 0.18 -1.45
CA PHE A 13 9.18 0.48 -2.82
C PHE A 13 10.38 0.33 -3.76
N HIS A 14 10.17 -0.37 -4.88
CA HIS A 14 11.21 -0.52 -5.89
C HIS A 14 11.33 0.79 -6.69
N ALA A 15 12.39 1.55 -6.42
CA ALA A 15 12.62 2.85 -7.05
C ALA A 15 12.69 2.82 -8.60
N ARG A 16 12.86 1.65 -9.23
CA ARG A 16 12.82 1.52 -10.70
C ARG A 16 11.43 1.82 -11.28
N VAL A 17 10.35 1.55 -10.54
CA VAL A 17 8.97 1.81 -10.99
C VAL A 17 8.71 3.31 -11.12
N PHE A 18 9.42 4.13 -10.35
CA PHE A 18 9.28 5.60 -10.34
C PHE A 18 9.97 6.29 -11.52
N GLN A 19 10.80 5.56 -12.29
CA GLN A 19 11.54 6.13 -13.41
C GLN A 19 10.60 6.66 -14.51
N CYS A 20 9.51 5.96 -14.81
CA CYS A 20 8.59 6.39 -15.87
C CYS A 20 7.94 7.75 -15.59
N ALA A 21 7.61 8.03 -14.33
CA ALA A 21 7.03 9.31 -13.93
C ALA A 21 8.05 10.45 -14.03
N LEU A 22 9.32 10.17 -13.71
CA LEU A 22 10.41 11.13 -13.89
C LEU A 22 10.68 11.41 -15.37
N ASP A 23 10.76 10.37 -16.19
CA ASP A 23 10.99 10.50 -17.63
C ASP A 23 9.87 11.29 -18.32
N ALA A 24 8.62 11.03 -17.92
CA ALA A 24 7.45 11.73 -18.44
C ALA A 24 7.18 13.09 -17.76
N GLN A 25 7.95 13.44 -16.71
CA GLN A 25 7.79 14.66 -15.92
C GLN A 25 6.35 14.86 -15.37
N VAL A 26 5.71 13.77 -14.95
CA VAL A 26 4.34 13.78 -14.42
C VAL A 26 4.33 13.60 -12.90
N PRO A 27 3.34 14.18 -12.19
CA PRO A 27 3.19 13.97 -10.75
C PRO A 27 2.86 12.51 -10.43
N ILE A 28 3.30 12.05 -9.25
CA ILE A 28 2.92 10.74 -8.72
C ILE A 28 1.81 10.91 -7.68
N GLN A 29 0.67 10.26 -7.93
CA GLN A 29 -0.44 10.20 -6.98
C GLN A 29 -0.24 9.01 -6.04
N SER A 30 0.18 9.28 -4.80
CA SER A 30 0.25 8.24 -3.77
C SER A 30 -1.17 7.91 -3.28
N VAL A 31 -1.48 6.62 -3.18
CA VAL A 31 -2.78 6.11 -2.70
C VAL A 31 -2.52 5.06 -1.64
N ALA A 32 -3.03 5.28 -0.42
CA ALA A 32 -3.01 4.27 0.63
C ALA A 32 -4.32 3.47 0.61
N LEU A 33 -4.19 2.14 0.57
CA LEU A 33 -5.31 1.20 0.59
C LEU A 33 -5.26 0.42 1.90
N THR A 34 -6.40 0.32 2.58
CA THR A 34 -6.55 -0.58 3.73
C THR A 34 -7.94 -1.20 3.73
N TYR A 35 -8.09 -2.26 4.51
CA TYR A 35 -9.38 -2.88 4.78
C TYR A 35 -9.73 -2.64 6.23
N CYS A 36 -11.01 -2.35 6.50
CA CYS A 36 -11.49 -2.11 7.84
C CYS A 36 -12.74 -2.93 8.16
N ARG A 37 -12.95 -3.15 9.45
CA ARG A 37 -14.13 -3.81 9.99
C ARG A 37 -14.51 -3.12 11.29
N GLY A 38 -15.74 -2.61 11.36
CA GLY A 38 -16.18 -1.81 12.52
C GLY A 38 -15.38 -0.51 12.72
N GLY A 39 -14.80 0.05 11.64
CA GLY A 39 -14.03 1.29 11.69
C GLY A 39 -12.54 1.13 12.03
N CYS A 40 -12.08 -0.07 12.38
CA CYS A 40 -10.67 -0.36 12.65
C CYS A 40 -10.01 -1.12 11.49
N ALA A 41 -8.71 -0.94 11.28
CA ALA A 41 -7.96 -1.73 10.31
C ALA A 41 -8.11 -3.23 10.60
N TRP A 42 -8.30 -4.01 9.54
CA TRP A 42 -8.56 -5.44 9.62
C TRP A 42 -7.69 -6.20 8.63
N ASP A 43 -6.83 -7.07 9.15
CA ASP A 43 -5.83 -7.81 8.40
C ASP A 43 -6.34 -9.17 7.88
N GLY A 44 -7.56 -9.57 8.24
CA GLY A 44 -8.13 -10.84 7.81
C GLY A 44 -8.29 -10.94 6.29
N ALA A 45 -8.17 -9.85 5.54
CA ALA A 45 -8.13 -9.87 4.08
C ALA A 45 -6.80 -10.40 3.50
N THR A 46 -5.75 -10.47 4.32
CA THR A 46 -4.40 -10.89 3.92
C THR A 46 -4.26 -12.41 3.89
N PHE A 47 -3.24 -12.88 3.15
CA PHE A 47 -2.87 -14.28 3.13
C PHE A 47 -2.40 -14.76 4.51
N ARG A 48 -2.93 -15.89 4.96
CA ARG A 48 -2.43 -16.60 6.14
C ARG A 48 -1.17 -17.40 5.80
N GLN A 49 -0.41 -17.77 6.83
CA GLN A 49 0.81 -18.57 6.65
C GLN A 49 0.48 -19.90 5.95
N GLY A 50 1.11 -20.15 4.81
CA GLY A 50 0.89 -21.37 4.01
C GLY A 50 -0.43 -21.42 3.24
N GLU A 51 -1.21 -20.33 3.22
CA GLU A 51 -2.48 -20.27 2.50
C GLU A 51 -2.25 -20.15 0.99
N SER A 52 -2.97 -20.97 0.21
CA SER A 52 -2.95 -20.88 -1.25
C SER A 52 -3.82 -19.72 -1.74
N PHE A 53 -3.57 -19.24 -2.97
CA PHE A 53 -4.42 -18.23 -3.61
C PHE A 53 -5.90 -18.62 -3.64
N ILE A 54 -6.22 -19.85 -4.05
CA ILE A 54 -7.61 -20.31 -4.13
C ILE A 54 -8.23 -20.40 -2.73
N GLY A 55 -7.47 -20.86 -1.71
CA GLY A 55 -7.94 -20.91 -0.33
C GLY A 55 -8.29 -19.52 0.21
N ASN A 56 -7.39 -18.56 0.02
CA ASN A 56 -7.64 -17.16 0.38
C ASN A 56 -8.85 -16.58 -0.36
N PHE A 57 -8.94 -16.80 -1.68
CA PHE A 57 -10.04 -16.31 -2.50
C PHE A 57 -11.41 -16.83 -2.04
N LEU A 58 -11.54 -18.15 -1.85
CA LEU A 58 -12.79 -18.75 -1.37
C LEU A 58 -13.16 -18.27 0.03
N ARG A 59 -12.17 -18.09 0.91
CA ARG A 59 -12.37 -17.54 2.25
C ARG A 59 -12.92 -16.11 2.18
N LEU A 60 -12.34 -15.25 1.35
CA LEU A 60 -12.81 -13.87 1.19
C LEU A 60 -14.24 -13.81 0.62
N LEU A 61 -14.60 -14.73 -0.27
CA LEU A 61 -15.98 -14.82 -0.79
C LEU A 61 -17.00 -15.28 0.27
N GLY A 62 -16.55 -16.03 1.27
CA GLY A 62 -17.39 -16.47 2.39
C GLY A 62 -17.46 -15.49 3.56
N GLU A 63 -16.64 -14.44 3.56
CA GLU A 63 -16.66 -13.41 4.61
C GLU A 63 -17.82 -12.42 4.41
N PRO A 64 -18.32 -11.79 5.49
CA PRO A 64 -19.20 -10.64 5.36
C PRO A 64 -18.57 -9.50 4.55
N PRO A 65 -19.38 -8.57 4.00
CA PRO A 65 -18.89 -7.47 3.18
C PRO A 65 -17.69 -6.76 3.80
N LEU A 66 -16.61 -6.68 3.03
CA LEU A 66 -15.37 -6.03 3.43
C LEU A 66 -15.43 -4.54 3.08
N GLN A 67 -15.13 -3.67 4.04
CA GLN A 67 -14.99 -2.25 3.77
C GLN A 67 -13.56 -1.95 3.37
N ALA A 68 -13.37 -1.45 2.15
CA ALA A 68 -12.09 -0.94 1.67
C ALA A 68 -12.05 0.58 1.86
N GLU A 69 -10.96 1.09 2.42
CA GLU A 69 -10.70 2.51 2.47
C GLU A 69 -9.59 2.88 1.49
N VAL A 70 -9.83 3.96 0.75
CA VAL A 70 -8.90 4.49 -0.26
C VAL A 70 -8.58 5.93 0.12
N HIS A 71 -7.31 6.19 0.43
CA HIS A 71 -6.82 7.51 0.82
C HIS A 71 -5.91 8.07 -0.26
N PHE A 72 -6.38 9.09 -0.97
CA PHE A 72 -5.56 9.85 -1.92
C PHE A 72 -4.71 10.86 -1.15
N LEU A 73 -3.39 10.75 -1.28
CA LEU A 73 -2.44 11.62 -0.60
C LEU A 73 -2.04 12.81 -1.47
N ALA A 74 -1.25 13.73 -0.94
CA ALA A 74 -0.72 14.84 -1.73
C ALA A 74 0.08 14.30 -2.94
N PRO A 75 -0.14 14.81 -4.16
CA PRO A 75 0.67 14.46 -5.32
C PRO A 75 2.14 14.80 -5.07
N LEU A 76 3.04 13.92 -5.48
CA LEU A 76 4.48 14.15 -5.42
C LEU A 76 4.95 14.71 -6.74
N THR A 77 5.35 15.98 -6.71
CA THR A 77 6.10 16.65 -7.78
C THR A 77 7.53 16.81 -7.29
N THR A 78 8.42 15.91 -7.71
CA THR A 78 9.82 15.99 -7.28
C THR A 78 10.67 16.54 -8.43
N PRO A 79 11.53 17.54 -8.19
CA PRO A 79 12.57 17.92 -9.14
C PRO A 79 13.46 16.71 -9.45
N ALA A 80 13.84 16.54 -10.72
CA ALA A 80 14.64 15.40 -11.17
C ALA A 80 15.96 15.19 -10.38
N GLU A 81 16.46 16.26 -9.75
CA GLU A 81 17.71 16.28 -8.97
C GLU A 81 17.73 15.36 -7.74
N ASN A 82 16.57 15.07 -7.13
CA ASN A 82 16.50 14.17 -5.97
C ASN A 82 16.44 12.68 -6.38
N GLY A 83 16.17 12.42 -7.67
CA GLY A 83 16.16 11.09 -8.27
C GLY A 83 15.01 10.15 -7.83
N ARG A 84 14.90 9.02 -8.53
CA ARG A 84 13.84 8.01 -8.36
C ARG A 84 13.75 7.39 -6.96
N ARG A 85 14.88 7.33 -6.25
CA ARG A 85 14.94 6.75 -4.89
C ARG A 85 14.23 7.65 -3.89
N ALA A 86 14.48 8.95 -3.94
CA ALA A 86 13.81 9.92 -3.08
C ALA A 86 12.29 9.90 -3.28
N MET A 87 11.82 9.79 -4.54
CA MET A 87 10.39 9.68 -4.82
C MET A 87 9.77 8.40 -4.21
N ALA A 88 10.46 7.26 -4.34
CA ALA A 88 9.99 6.01 -3.78
C ALA A 88 9.91 6.07 -2.24
N ASP A 89 10.92 6.64 -1.60
CA ASP A 89 10.97 6.78 -0.13
C ASP A 89 9.92 7.79 0.38
N ALA A 90 9.68 8.88 -0.36
CA ALA A 90 8.65 9.86 -0.04
C ALA A 90 7.23 9.26 -0.15
N ALA A 91 6.94 8.57 -1.25
CA ALA A 91 5.65 7.90 -1.47
C ALA A 91 5.40 6.84 -0.39
N ARG A 92 6.41 6.02 -0.11
CA ARG A 92 6.33 4.97 0.91
C ARG A 92 6.06 5.56 2.30
N SER A 93 6.78 6.62 2.68
CA SER A 93 6.64 7.26 3.98
C SER A 93 5.24 7.87 4.15
N ALA A 94 4.74 8.57 3.13
CA ALA A 94 3.41 9.16 3.15
C ALA A 94 2.30 8.10 3.30
N ILE A 95 2.43 6.97 2.59
CA ILE A 95 1.48 5.85 2.71
C ILE A 95 1.58 5.21 4.10
N ALA A 96 2.79 4.96 4.61
CA ALA A 96 2.98 4.36 5.93
C ALA A 96 2.41 5.23 7.05
N GLU A 97 2.62 6.55 6.99
CA GLU A 97 2.06 7.51 7.94
C GLU A 97 0.52 7.60 7.86
N CYS A 98 -0.05 7.48 6.65
CA CYS A 98 -1.49 7.41 6.48
C CYS A 98 -2.07 6.15 7.14
N LEU A 99 -1.44 4.99 6.89
CA LEU A 99 -1.91 3.71 7.41
C LEU A 99 -1.68 3.57 8.93
N SER A 100 -0.61 4.14 9.49
CA SER A 100 -0.38 4.09 10.93
C SER A 100 -1.44 4.85 11.74
N ARG A 101 -2.03 5.91 11.17
CA ARG A 101 -3.18 6.62 11.77
C ARG A 101 -4.49 5.81 11.73
N ARG A 102 -4.52 4.69 11.00
CA ARG A 102 -5.67 3.78 10.88
C ARG A 102 -5.52 2.47 11.65
N ALA A 103 -4.34 2.25 12.23
CA ALA A 103 -4.03 1.07 13.04
C ALA A 103 -4.84 1.03 14.34
#